data_AF-A0A0H2S1N6-F1
#
_entry.id   AF-A0A0H2S1N6-F1
#
_cell.length_a   1.000
_cell.length_b   1.000
_cell.length_c   1.000
_cell.angle_alpha   90.00
_cell.angle_beta   90.00
_cell.angle_gamma   90.00
#
_symmetry.space_group_name_H-M   'P 1'
#
loop_
_entity.id
_entity.type
_entity.pdbx_description
1 polymer ?
#
loop_
_entity_poly.entity_id
_entity_poly.type
_entity_poly.pdbx_seq_one_letter_code
_entity_poly.pdbx_strand_id
1 'polypeptide(L)'
;MDDVRLTHPFSSPSPRGVTRVGELVSSPPSSSSTSSERSLSLDTDDDRASYASDSSDTAPGHDERDNEENATQGVIEGTTLSYGFRVPSGSTTPVVPIPDPNGLGWPAKSTLSRLNSTPEERKEREQKLADAVRTLLECIGEDPDRDGLRRTPERYANALMWLTRGYEERLKDVINDAIFPEDHDEMVIVRDIDIFSLCEHHLVPFTGKVTIAYIPKKLVLGLSKLARIAETFSRRLQVQERLTKQIAMAVEEAIKPRGVAVVMEATHLCMTMRGVQKPGAITTTSCMLGCFRTQQKTREEFLTLMNSKSRF
;
A
#
# COMPACT_ATOMS: atom_id res chain seq x y z
N MET A 1 37.14 -45.06 15.47
CA MET A 1 37.90 -45.18 14.22
C MET A 1 37.79 -43.90 13.39
N ASP A 2 38.33 -42.73 13.77
CA ASP A 2 38.88 -42.16 15.04
C ASP A 2 38.78 -40.63 14.86
N ASP A 3 37.99 -39.89 15.62
CA ASP A 3 38.33 -39.20 16.87
C ASP A 3 39.78 -38.66 17.01
N VAL A 4 39.98 -37.36 16.78
CA VAL A 4 41.00 -36.53 17.45
C VAL A 4 40.43 -35.12 17.70
N ARG A 5 40.19 -34.78 18.97
CA ARG A 5 40.07 -33.40 19.45
C ARG A 5 41.46 -32.87 19.87
N LEU A 6 41.74 -31.58 19.66
CA LEU A 6 42.70 -30.81 20.48
C LEU A 6 42.21 -29.37 20.71
N THR A 7 42.70 -28.75 21.79
CA THR A 7 42.00 -27.67 22.51
C THR A 7 42.90 -26.55 23.02
N HIS A 8 42.50 -25.27 22.77
CA HIS A 8 42.71 -24.08 23.65
C HIS A 8 44.16 -23.63 24.02
N PRO A 9 44.42 -22.51 24.76
CA PRO A 9 43.68 -21.23 24.99
C PRO A 9 44.56 -19.92 24.96
N PHE A 10 43.95 -18.75 25.29
CA PHE A 10 44.57 -17.45 25.72
C PHE A 10 45.40 -16.64 24.67
N SER A 11 45.61 -15.31 24.76
CA SER A 11 45.26 -14.27 25.75
C SER A 11 45.00 -12.89 25.10
N SER A 12 44.32 -11.98 25.79
CA SER A 12 44.31 -10.53 25.49
C SER A 12 45.48 -9.78 26.17
N PRO A 13 45.74 -8.52 25.76
CA PRO A 13 45.90 -7.48 26.77
C PRO A 13 45.26 -6.12 26.40
N SER A 14 44.88 -5.36 27.44
CA SER A 14 44.70 -3.90 27.43
C SER A 14 45.84 -3.28 28.25
N PRO A 15 46.18 -2.00 28.01
CA PRO A 15 46.19 -1.11 29.18
C PRO A 15 45.60 0.29 28.96
N ARG A 16 45.27 0.87 30.12
CA ARG A 16 44.59 2.14 30.40
C ARG A 16 45.38 3.41 30.04
N GLY A 17 44.66 4.51 29.86
CA GLY A 17 45.15 5.89 30.07
C GLY A 17 44.01 6.75 30.65
N VAL A 18 44.26 7.52 31.71
CA VAL A 18 43.23 8.24 32.50
C VAL A 18 43.64 9.70 32.69
N THR A 19 42.69 10.62 32.53
CA THR A 19 42.73 11.95 33.19
C THR A 19 41.32 12.49 33.47
N ARG A 20 41.00 12.67 34.77
CA ARG A 20 40.04 13.68 35.29
C ARG A 20 40.72 15.08 35.20
N VAL A 21 40.10 16.24 35.40
CA VAL A 21 39.23 16.74 36.50
C VAL A 21 38.44 17.96 35.96
N GLY A 22 37.26 18.32 36.52
CA GLY A 22 36.54 19.54 36.09
C GLY A 22 35.21 19.83 36.78
N GLU A 23 35.24 20.15 38.07
CA GLU A 23 34.10 20.59 38.90
C GLU A 23 34.14 22.12 39.12
N LEU A 24 33.07 22.90 39.38
CA LEU A 24 31.67 22.66 39.83
C LEU A 24 30.69 23.63 39.06
N VAL A 25 29.40 23.88 39.38
CA VAL A 25 28.81 24.73 40.46
C VAL A 25 27.26 24.63 40.42
N SER A 26 26.57 24.95 41.52
CA SER A 26 25.15 24.65 41.80
C SER A 26 24.20 25.85 42.07
N SER A 27 23.00 25.81 41.46
CA SER A 27 21.67 26.19 42.02
C SER A 27 21.31 27.71 42.23
N PRO A 28 20.12 28.12 42.78
CA PRO A 28 19.05 28.83 42.01
C PRO A 28 18.49 30.07 42.80
N PRO A 29 17.18 30.41 42.92
CA PRO A 29 15.99 30.43 42.02
C PRO A 29 15.31 31.84 41.94
N SER A 30 14.18 31.98 41.23
CA SER A 30 13.21 33.09 41.46
C SER A 30 11.74 32.76 41.10
N SER A 31 10.89 32.76 42.15
CA SER A 31 9.56 33.42 42.30
C SER A 31 8.70 33.86 41.10
N SER A 32 7.35 33.96 41.14
CA SER A 32 6.25 33.43 42.00
C SER A 32 4.91 34.10 41.61
N SER A 33 3.81 33.35 41.41
CA SER A 33 2.41 33.83 41.54
C SER A 33 1.39 32.70 41.22
N THR A 34 0.79 32.08 42.23
CA THR A 34 -0.60 32.29 42.74
C THR A 34 -1.75 31.71 41.89
N SER A 35 -2.19 30.52 42.31
CA SER A 35 -3.58 30.14 42.61
C SER A 35 -4.74 30.52 41.66
N SER A 36 -5.44 29.48 41.19
CA SER A 36 -6.82 29.26 41.64
C SER A 36 -7.21 27.77 41.56
N GLU A 37 -7.63 27.21 42.69
CA GLU A 37 -8.38 25.95 42.70
C GLU A 37 -9.85 26.24 42.39
N ARG A 38 -10.50 25.36 41.63
CA ARG A 38 -11.94 25.17 41.79
C ARG A 38 -12.34 23.74 41.50
N SER A 39 -12.32 22.93 42.55
CA SER A 39 -13.10 21.71 42.64
C SER A 39 -14.59 22.01 42.44
N LEU A 40 -15.26 21.19 41.65
CA LEU A 40 -16.68 20.87 41.83
C LEU A 40 -16.88 19.41 41.44
N SER A 41 -17.63 18.72 42.28
CA SER A 41 -17.79 17.26 42.31
C SER A 41 -19.04 16.80 41.57
N LEU A 42 -19.02 15.51 41.17
CA LEU A 42 -20.16 14.59 41.08
C LEU A 42 -21.42 15.06 40.32
N ASP A 43 -21.81 14.26 39.31
CA ASP A 43 -23.03 13.47 39.47
C ASP A 43 -22.91 12.17 38.67
N THR A 44 -23.51 11.11 39.21
CA THR A 44 -23.59 9.75 38.65
C THR A 44 -25.03 9.46 38.28
N ASP A 45 -25.26 8.79 37.15
CA ASP A 45 -26.41 7.94 36.79
C ASP A 45 -25.98 7.29 35.46
N ASP A 46 -25.63 6.00 35.35
CA ASP A 46 -26.42 4.78 35.56
C ASP A 46 -27.81 4.82 34.93
N ASP A 47 -27.95 4.25 33.73
CA ASP A 47 -29.19 3.58 33.38
C ASP A 47 -28.97 2.45 32.37
N ARG A 48 -29.49 1.27 32.71
CA ARG A 48 -29.30 0.00 32.00
C ARG A 48 -30.67 -0.59 31.69
N ALA A 49 -31.09 -0.52 30.43
CA ALA A 49 -32.35 -1.14 29.98
C ALA A 49 -32.11 -2.16 28.85
N SER A 50 -32.13 -3.44 29.23
CA SER A 50 -32.22 -4.60 28.33
C SER A 50 -33.66 -5.09 28.27
N TYR A 51 -34.21 -5.35 27.08
CA TYR A 51 -35.28 -6.33 26.77
C TYR A 51 -35.37 -6.37 25.23
N ALA A 52 -35.75 -7.42 24.52
CA ALA A 52 -35.77 -8.88 24.64
C ALA A 52 -36.41 -9.36 23.31
N SER A 53 -36.26 -10.64 22.99
CA SER A 53 -36.82 -11.27 21.79
C SER A 53 -38.35 -11.42 21.81
N ASP A 54 -38.97 -11.47 20.63
CA ASP A 54 -39.87 -12.60 20.34
C ASP A 54 -39.94 -12.96 18.84
N SER A 55 -40.44 -14.16 18.54
CA SER A 55 -40.47 -14.81 17.22
C SER A 55 -41.92 -15.14 16.82
N SER A 56 -42.23 -15.23 15.51
CA SER A 56 -43.27 -16.16 15.01
C SER A 56 -43.27 -16.29 13.49
N ASP A 57 -43.46 -17.53 13.02
CA ASP A 57 -43.67 -17.90 11.62
C ASP A 57 -45.07 -17.53 11.10
N THR A 58 -45.22 -17.33 9.77
CA THR A 58 -45.93 -18.31 8.89
C THR A 58 -46.03 -17.82 7.42
N ALA A 59 -46.07 -18.78 6.48
CA ALA A 59 -46.37 -18.59 5.05
C ALA A 59 -47.41 -19.64 4.57
N PRO A 60 -48.28 -19.31 3.59
CA PRO A 60 -48.17 -19.81 2.19
C PRO A 60 -48.61 -18.76 1.12
N GLY A 61 -48.61 -19.00 -0.21
CA GLY A 61 -48.08 -20.09 -1.04
C GLY A 61 -48.97 -20.44 -2.27
N HIS A 62 -48.40 -20.44 -3.50
CA HIS A 62 -49.01 -20.79 -4.82
C HIS A 62 -50.12 -19.82 -5.34
N ASP A 63 -50.38 -19.59 -6.65
CA ASP A 63 -49.78 -20.08 -7.92
C ASP A 63 -50.03 -19.13 -9.15
N GLU A 64 -49.34 -19.41 -10.27
CA GLU A 64 -49.64 -19.15 -11.72
C GLU A 64 -49.99 -17.76 -12.38
N ARG A 65 -49.06 -17.33 -13.26
CA ARG A 65 -49.17 -16.99 -14.73
C ARG A 65 -49.81 -15.69 -15.31
N ASP A 66 -49.02 -15.14 -16.25
CA ASP A 66 -49.29 -14.47 -17.55
C ASP A 66 -50.18 -13.20 -17.66
N ASN A 67 -49.59 -12.06 -18.11
CA ASN A 67 -49.76 -11.49 -19.48
C ASN A 67 -48.87 -10.24 -19.73
N GLU A 68 -48.65 -9.87 -21.00
CA GLU A 68 -47.83 -8.72 -21.45
C GLU A 68 -48.60 -7.39 -21.67
N GLU A 69 -47.81 -6.33 -21.90
CA GLU A 69 -48.08 -5.05 -22.61
C GLU A 69 -48.35 -3.71 -21.86
N ASN A 70 -47.42 -2.78 -22.13
CA ASN A 70 -47.54 -1.32 -22.29
C ASN A 70 -47.83 -0.34 -21.12
N ALA A 71 -46.71 0.24 -20.66
CA ALA A 71 -46.44 1.70 -20.63
C ALA A 71 -47.40 2.67 -19.90
N THR A 72 -46.93 3.23 -18.79
CA THR A 72 -46.97 4.70 -18.53
C THR A 72 -45.99 5.10 -17.42
N GLN A 73 -45.69 6.39 -17.31
CA GLN A 73 -44.70 6.94 -16.37
C GLN A 73 -45.18 6.84 -14.91
N GLY A 74 -44.28 6.40 -14.01
CA GLY A 74 -44.51 6.42 -12.56
C GLY A 74 -43.19 6.47 -11.79
N VAL A 75 -43.03 7.50 -10.96
CA VAL A 75 -41.91 7.61 -9.99
C VAL A 75 -42.24 6.74 -8.79
N ILE A 76 -41.35 5.80 -8.40
CA ILE A 76 -41.44 5.10 -7.12
C ILE A 76 -40.06 5.05 -6.46
N GLU A 77 -40.03 5.44 -5.19
CA GLU A 77 -38.87 5.44 -4.31
C GLU A 77 -38.57 4.04 -3.74
N GLY A 78 -37.35 3.84 -3.26
CA GLY A 78 -37.07 2.88 -2.18
C GLY A 78 -37.22 1.39 -2.49
N THR A 79 -36.19 0.76 -3.06
CA THR A 79 -35.95 -0.69 -2.89
C THR A 79 -34.62 -0.95 -2.19
N THR A 80 -34.70 -1.66 -1.07
CA THR A 80 -33.58 -2.04 -0.20
C THR A 80 -32.74 -3.15 -0.83
N LEU A 81 -31.54 -2.81 -1.31
CA LEU A 81 -30.55 -3.80 -1.73
C LEU A 81 -29.87 -4.47 -0.52
N SER A 82 -30.46 -5.56 -0.06
CA SER A 82 -30.01 -6.38 1.06
C SER A 82 -28.84 -7.30 0.71
N TYR A 83 -27.62 -6.76 0.61
CA TYR A 83 -26.39 -7.41 1.12
C TYR A 83 -25.17 -6.48 0.90
N GLY A 84 -24.75 -5.76 1.94
CA GLY A 84 -23.35 -5.30 2.12
C GLY A 84 -22.68 -4.41 1.08
N PHE A 85 -23.31 -4.02 -0.03
CA PHE A 85 -22.73 -3.16 -1.06
C PHE A 85 -22.53 -1.73 -0.55
N ARG A 86 -21.38 -1.49 0.09
CA ARG A 86 -20.85 -0.13 0.22
C ARG A 86 -20.52 0.39 -1.18
N VAL A 87 -20.82 1.67 -1.41
CA VAL A 87 -20.25 2.43 -2.54
C VAL A 87 -18.73 2.23 -2.52
N PRO A 88 -18.08 1.89 -3.65
CA PRO A 88 -16.64 1.66 -3.66
C PRO A 88 -15.89 2.88 -3.10
N SER A 89 -15.11 2.69 -2.04
CA SER A 89 -14.18 3.69 -1.53
C SER A 89 -13.08 3.89 -2.56
N GLY A 90 -13.32 4.84 -3.47
CA GLY A 90 -12.57 4.96 -4.73
C GLY A 90 -13.34 5.61 -5.88
N SER A 91 -14.60 6.03 -5.72
CA SER A 91 -15.37 6.70 -6.78
C SER A 91 -14.80 8.05 -7.26
N THR A 92 -13.69 8.51 -6.69
CA THR A 92 -12.92 9.69 -7.13
C THR A 92 -11.75 9.38 -8.07
N THR A 93 -11.43 8.11 -8.36
CA THR A 93 -10.58 7.78 -9.51
C THR A 93 -11.45 7.65 -10.76
N PRO A 94 -11.44 8.61 -11.70
CA PRO A 94 -12.19 8.47 -12.95
C PRO A 94 -11.74 7.24 -13.73
N VAL A 95 -12.72 6.55 -14.33
CA VAL A 95 -12.51 5.35 -15.14
C VAL A 95 -11.78 5.65 -16.46
N VAL A 96 -11.82 6.92 -16.88
CA VAL A 96 -11.08 7.48 -18.02
C VAL A 96 -9.62 7.72 -17.61
N PRO A 97 -8.61 7.41 -18.44
CA PRO A 97 -7.29 7.98 -18.24
C PRO A 97 -7.39 9.50 -18.42
N ILE A 98 -7.41 10.23 -17.31
CA ILE A 98 -6.99 11.63 -17.32
C ILE A 98 -5.52 11.58 -17.76
N PRO A 99 -5.14 12.22 -18.88
CA PRO A 99 -3.74 12.46 -19.15
C PRO A 99 -3.26 13.41 -18.05
N ASP A 100 -2.54 12.91 -17.05
CA ASP A 100 -2.06 13.75 -15.96
C ASP A 100 -1.03 14.73 -16.56
N PRO A 101 -1.32 16.05 -16.60
CA PRO A 101 -0.41 17.01 -17.20
C PRO A 101 0.93 17.11 -16.45
N ASN A 102 1.02 16.54 -15.24
CA ASN A 102 2.22 16.49 -14.42
C ASN A 102 3.00 15.18 -14.55
N GLY A 103 2.46 14.16 -15.24
CA GLY A 103 3.12 12.88 -15.49
C GLY A 103 3.24 11.92 -14.29
N LEU A 104 2.45 12.08 -13.23
CA LEU A 104 2.39 11.21 -12.04
C LEU A 104 1.41 10.02 -12.24
N GLY A 105 0.77 9.96 -13.41
CA GLY A 105 -0.20 8.96 -13.85
C GLY A 105 -1.56 9.14 -13.19
N TRP A 106 -1.64 8.75 -11.91
CA TRP A 106 -2.84 8.88 -11.08
C TRP A 106 -2.46 9.49 -9.72
N PRO A 107 -2.34 10.83 -9.63
CA PRO A 107 -1.99 11.51 -8.39
C PRO A 107 -3.13 11.48 -7.37
N ALA A 108 -2.77 11.47 -6.08
CA ALA A 108 -3.69 11.75 -4.99
C ALA A 108 -3.85 13.28 -4.80
N LYS A 109 -4.88 13.69 -4.05
CA LYS A 109 -5.33 15.10 -3.91
C LYS A 109 -4.20 16.13 -3.74
N SER A 110 -3.22 15.85 -2.88
CA SER A 110 -2.13 16.78 -2.54
C SER A 110 -0.77 16.36 -3.12
N THR A 111 -0.72 15.43 -4.08
CA THR A 111 0.54 14.89 -4.60
C THR A 111 1.42 15.95 -5.25
N LEU A 112 0.85 16.88 -6.03
CA LEU A 112 1.63 17.93 -6.69
C LEU A 112 2.26 18.92 -5.68
N SER A 113 1.53 19.24 -4.61
CA SER A 113 2.05 20.05 -3.49
C SER A 113 3.15 19.29 -2.73
N ARG A 114 2.98 17.99 -2.47
CA ARG A 114 4.03 17.15 -1.87
C ARG A 114 5.30 17.15 -2.72
N LEU A 115 5.19 16.89 -4.02
CA LEU A 115 6.33 16.89 -4.95
C LEU A 115 7.12 18.21 -4.93
N ASN A 116 6.40 19.33 -5.07
CA ASN A 116 7.00 20.65 -5.21
C ASN A 116 7.39 21.30 -3.86
N SER A 117 7.22 20.58 -2.74
CA SER A 117 7.44 21.16 -1.40
C SER A 117 8.90 21.45 -1.07
N THR A 118 9.14 22.53 -0.33
CA THR A 118 10.48 22.97 0.09
C THR A 118 11.09 22.01 1.15
N PRO A 119 12.41 22.06 1.41
CA PRO A 119 13.03 21.29 2.49
C PRO A 119 12.38 21.54 3.87
N GLU A 120 11.95 22.76 4.13
CA GLU A 120 11.29 23.18 5.38
C GLU A 120 9.89 22.56 5.50
N GLU A 121 9.07 22.65 4.45
CA GLU A 121 7.74 22.03 4.39
C GLU A 121 7.79 20.50 4.47
N ARG A 122 8.85 19.88 3.93
CA ARG A 122 9.10 18.43 4.06
C ARG A 122 9.40 18.07 5.51
N LYS A 123 10.28 18.82 6.17
CA LYS A 123 10.64 18.62 7.58
C LYS A 123 9.44 18.86 8.51
N GLU A 124 8.62 19.88 8.25
CA GLU A 124 7.38 20.13 9.00
C GLU A 124 6.41 18.93 8.88
N ARG A 125 6.24 18.40 7.66
CA ARG A 125 5.42 17.21 7.42
C ARG A 125 5.93 15.97 8.15
N GLU A 126 7.24 15.74 8.12
CA GLU A 126 7.88 14.61 8.83
C GLU A 126 7.72 14.74 10.35
N GLN A 127 7.91 15.94 10.91
CA GLN A 127 7.65 16.20 12.33
C GLN A 127 6.18 15.94 12.68
N LYS A 128 5.23 16.48 11.90
CA LYS A 128 3.79 16.28 12.12
C LYS A 128 3.36 14.81 12.03
N LEU A 129 4.03 14.01 11.20
CA LEU A 129 3.84 12.56 11.16
C LEU A 129 4.42 11.87 12.41
N ALA A 130 5.60 12.29 12.87
CA ALA A 130 6.20 11.77 14.09
C ALA A 130 5.32 12.05 15.31
N ASP A 131 4.84 13.29 15.47
CA ASP A 131 3.94 13.69 16.56
C ASP A 131 2.67 12.81 16.59
N ALA A 132 2.06 12.58 15.43
CA ALA A 132 0.90 11.69 15.31
C ALA A 132 1.22 10.22 15.65
N VAL A 133 2.44 9.74 15.38
CA VAL A 133 2.89 8.40 15.80
C VAL A 133 3.13 8.34 17.30
N ARG A 134 3.61 9.43 17.94
CA ARG A 134 3.72 9.49 19.41
C ARG A 134 2.34 9.33 20.05
N THR A 135 1.35 10.08 19.57
CA THR A 135 -0.05 9.93 20.00
C THR A 135 -0.60 8.53 19.74
N LEU A 136 -0.25 7.88 18.62
CA LEU A 136 -0.64 6.48 18.37
C LEU A 136 -0.07 5.54 19.45
N LEU A 137 1.19 5.69 19.83
CA LEU A 137 1.83 4.88 20.89
C LEU A 137 1.13 5.07 22.24
N GLU A 138 0.84 6.32 22.62
CA GLU A 138 0.09 6.66 23.82
C GLU A 138 -1.31 6.01 23.81
N CYS A 139 -2.03 6.11 22.68
CA CYS A 139 -3.38 5.54 22.53
C CYS A 139 -3.44 4.01 22.55
N ILE A 140 -2.34 3.30 22.25
CA ILE A 140 -2.28 1.83 22.40
C ILE A 140 -1.78 1.38 23.78
N GLY A 141 -1.51 2.32 24.70
CA GLY A 141 -1.05 2.03 26.06
C GLY A 141 0.45 1.76 26.19
N GLU A 142 1.26 2.16 25.19
CA GLU A 142 2.72 2.12 25.25
C GLU A 142 3.29 3.40 25.90
N ASP A 143 4.46 3.27 26.53
CA ASP A 143 5.26 4.42 26.99
C ASP A 143 6.16 4.90 25.85
N PRO A 144 5.93 6.08 25.24
CA PRO A 144 6.79 6.58 24.16
C PRO A 144 8.22 6.92 24.62
N ASP A 145 8.41 7.18 25.91
CA ASP A 145 9.66 7.67 26.48
C ASP A 145 10.58 6.53 26.97
N ARG A 146 10.17 5.25 26.81
CA ARG A 146 11.05 4.09 27.00
C ARG A 146 12.10 4.00 25.89
N ASP A 147 13.30 3.54 26.22
CA ASP A 147 14.49 3.57 25.34
C ASP A 147 14.25 3.02 23.92
N GLY A 148 13.44 1.96 23.80
CA GLY A 148 13.07 1.36 22.50
C GLY A 148 12.19 2.25 21.62
N LEU A 149 11.31 3.06 22.21
CA LEU A 149 10.30 3.86 21.51
C LEU A 149 10.64 5.35 21.36
N ARG A 150 11.61 5.88 22.12
CA ARG A 150 12.04 7.30 22.04
C ARG A 150 12.31 7.85 20.64
N ARG A 151 12.70 6.99 19.69
CA ARG A 151 12.88 7.36 18.27
C ARG A 151 11.96 6.62 17.28
N THR A 152 10.92 5.95 17.77
CA THR A 152 9.91 5.28 16.92
C THR A 152 9.10 6.29 16.11
N PRO A 153 8.63 7.42 16.68
CA PRO A 153 7.97 8.49 15.93
C PRO A 153 8.67 8.86 14.61
N GLU A 154 9.94 9.25 14.66
CA GLU A 154 10.70 9.72 13.50
C GLU A 154 11.05 8.55 12.57
N ARG A 155 11.41 7.38 13.11
CA ARG A 155 11.67 6.17 12.30
C ARG A 155 10.43 5.77 11.50
N TYR A 156 9.24 5.83 12.10
CA TYR A 156 7.99 5.47 11.43
C TYR A 156 7.57 6.53 10.41
N ALA A 157 7.68 7.82 10.73
CA ALA A 157 7.43 8.90 9.79
C ALA A 157 8.30 8.76 8.53
N ASN A 158 9.61 8.57 8.71
CA ASN A 158 10.57 8.36 7.62
C ASN A 158 10.26 7.08 6.82
N ALA A 159 9.92 5.97 7.49
CA ALA A 159 9.52 4.74 6.82
C ALA A 159 8.24 4.92 5.98
N LEU A 160 7.22 5.60 6.51
CA LEU A 160 5.98 5.88 5.78
C LEU A 160 6.20 6.80 4.58
N MET A 161 7.05 7.81 4.71
CA MET A 161 7.44 8.69 3.60
C MET A 161 8.15 7.91 2.48
N TRP A 162 9.07 7.00 2.83
CA TRP A 162 9.71 6.08 1.87
C TRP A 162 8.73 5.12 1.21
N LEU A 163 7.86 4.47 2.00
CA LEU A 163 6.85 3.52 1.50
C LEU A 163 5.79 4.19 0.61
N THR A 164 5.68 5.52 0.66
CA THR A 164 4.74 6.32 -0.16
C THR A 164 5.44 7.25 -1.16
N ARG A 165 6.77 7.09 -1.39
CA ARG A 165 7.56 7.95 -2.28
C ARG A 165 7.13 7.93 -3.75
N GLY A 166 6.45 6.87 -4.18
CA GLY A 166 5.97 6.69 -5.55
C GLY A 166 4.90 7.71 -5.96
N TYR A 167 4.32 8.46 -5.02
CA TYR A 167 3.53 9.65 -5.33
C TYR A 167 4.40 10.81 -5.86
N GLU A 168 5.68 10.91 -5.51
CA GLU A 168 6.60 11.97 -5.94
C GLU A 168 7.39 11.61 -7.20
N GLU A 169 7.10 10.47 -7.82
CA GLU A 169 7.78 9.99 -9.02
C GLU A 169 6.90 10.22 -10.27
N ARG A 170 7.46 10.93 -11.26
CA ARG A 170 6.84 11.11 -12.58
C ARG A 170 7.27 9.98 -13.51
N LEU A 171 6.33 9.37 -14.22
CA LEU A 171 6.59 8.26 -15.15
C LEU A 171 7.60 8.65 -16.24
N LYS A 172 7.53 9.87 -16.76
CA LYS A 172 8.48 10.39 -17.76
C LYS A 172 9.92 10.32 -17.23
N ASP A 173 10.13 10.75 -15.99
CA ASP A 173 11.46 10.81 -15.36
C ASP A 173 11.93 9.41 -14.92
N VAL A 174 11.00 8.50 -14.62
CA VAL A 174 11.28 7.08 -14.38
C VAL A 174 11.77 6.40 -15.68
N ILE A 175 11.08 6.65 -16.79
CA ILE A 175 11.41 6.14 -18.13
C ILE A 175 12.74 6.73 -18.64
N ASN A 176 12.94 8.05 -18.51
CA ASN A 176 14.18 8.78 -18.86
C ASN A 176 14.76 8.31 -20.21
N ASP A 177 13.97 8.46 -21.27
CA ASP A 177 14.32 8.18 -22.67
C ASP A 177 14.91 6.78 -22.96
N ALA A 178 14.75 5.82 -22.05
CA ALA A 178 15.19 4.44 -22.21
C ALA A 178 14.21 3.60 -23.05
N ILE A 179 13.80 4.18 -24.19
CA ILE A 179 12.96 3.59 -25.22
C ILE A 179 13.83 3.50 -26.47
N PHE A 180 14.04 2.30 -26.97
CA PHE A 180 14.98 2.01 -28.04
C PHE A 180 14.20 1.56 -29.30
N PRO A 181 14.52 2.11 -30.49
CA PRO A 181 14.05 1.54 -31.73
C PRO A 181 14.77 0.22 -31.96
N GLU A 182 14.02 -0.87 -32.05
CA GLU A 182 14.54 -2.23 -32.24
C GLU A 182 13.58 -2.99 -33.14
N ASP A 183 14.09 -3.77 -34.10
CA ASP A 183 13.25 -4.54 -35.03
C ASP A 183 12.82 -5.88 -34.40
N HIS A 184 12.13 -5.76 -33.26
CA HIS A 184 11.63 -6.86 -32.47
C HIS A 184 10.11 -6.72 -32.33
N ASP A 185 9.37 -7.75 -32.73
CA ASP A 185 7.91 -7.79 -32.70
C ASP A 185 7.34 -9.03 -32.01
N GLU A 186 8.20 -9.76 -31.30
CA GLU A 186 7.93 -10.94 -30.46
C GLU A 186 7.70 -10.58 -28.98
N MET A 187 7.30 -11.56 -28.16
CA MET A 187 6.97 -11.32 -26.75
C MET A 187 8.19 -11.11 -25.85
N VAL A 188 8.25 -9.94 -25.21
CA VAL A 188 9.22 -9.63 -24.14
C VAL A 188 8.54 -9.85 -22.79
N ILE A 189 9.16 -10.64 -21.89
CA ILE A 189 8.68 -10.90 -20.54
C ILE A 189 9.76 -10.57 -19.51
N VAL A 190 9.42 -9.78 -18.48
CA VAL A 190 10.19 -9.67 -17.23
C VAL A 190 9.30 -10.16 -16.09
N ARG A 191 9.70 -11.28 -15.50
CA ARG A 191 8.99 -11.97 -14.42
C ARG A 191 9.70 -11.83 -13.08
N ASP A 192 9.01 -12.28 -12.03
CA ASP A 192 9.52 -12.40 -10.67
C ASP A 192 10.00 -11.08 -10.02
N ILE A 193 9.55 -9.93 -10.54
CA ILE A 193 9.84 -8.60 -9.98
C ILE A 193 9.18 -8.49 -8.61
N ASP A 194 9.98 -8.44 -7.54
CA ASP A 194 9.48 -8.28 -6.18
C ASP A 194 8.81 -6.91 -6.00
N ILE A 195 7.59 -6.90 -5.44
CA ILE A 195 6.88 -5.68 -5.06
C ILE A 195 6.55 -5.66 -3.57
N PHE A 196 6.59 -4.45 -3.02
CA PHE A 196 6.19 -4.13 -1.67
C PHE A 196 5.27 -2.92 -1.73
N SER A 197 4.09 -3.03 -1.13
CA SER A 197 3.07 -1.97 -1.15
C SER A 197 2.27 -1.94 0.15
N LEU A 198 1.46 -0.91 0.35
CA LEU A 198 0.60 -0.72 1.53
C LEU A 198 -0.87 -0.83 1.15
N CYS A 199 -1.61 -1.70 1.82
CA CYS A 199 -3.06 -1.82 1.66
C CYS A 199 -3.75 -0.54 2.17
N GLU A 200 -4.43 0.20 1.29
CA GLU A 200 -5.03 1.50 1.66
C GLU A 200 -6.11 1.41 2.74
N HIS A 201 -6.77 0.26 2.86
CA HIS A 201 -7.80 0.01 3.87
C HIS A 201 -7.26 -0.13 5.30
N HIS A 202 -5.98 -0.44 5.48
CA HIS A 202 -5.40 -0.83 6.77
C HIS A 202 -4.03 -0.22 7.06
N LEU A 203 -3.38 0.41 6.08
CA LEU A 203 -1.97 0.86 6.13
C LEU A 203 -0.97 -0.28 6.47
N VAL A 204 -1.38 -1.51 6.21
CA VAL A 204 -0.60 -2.74 6.48
C VAL A 204 -0.03 -3.27 5.15
N PRO A 205 1.22 -3.78 5.12
CA PRO A 205 1.82 -4.22 3.87
C PRO A 205 1.12 -5.37 3.16
N PHE A 206 1.23 -5.37 1.83
CA PHE A 206 1.13 -6.57 1.01
C PHE A 206 2.37 -6.66 0.12
N THR A 207 2.85 -7.90 -0.08
CA THR A 207 4.13 -8.17 -0.73
C THR A 207 4.00 -9.36 -1.66
N GLY A 208 4.70 -9.34 -2.79
CA GLY A 208 4.49 -10.34 -3.82
C GLY A 208 5.45 -10.20 -4.99
N LYS A 209 5.09 -10.84 -6.11
CA LYS A 209 5.80 -10.74 -7.38
C LYS A 209 4.88 -10.23 -8.48
N VAL A 210 5.43 -9.44 -9.39
CA VAL A 210 4.77 -9.05 -10.64
C VAL A 210 5.55 -9.59 -11.83
N THR A 211 4.80 -10.10 -12.80
CA THR A 211 5.29 -10.42 -14.13
C THR A 211 4.66 -9.45 -15.12
N ILE A 212 5.51 -8.82 -15.92
CA ILE A 212 5.11 -7.85 -16.95
C ILE A 212 5.61 -8.37 -18.30
N ALA A 213 4.70 -8.44 -19.27
CA ALA A 213 5.01 -8.77 -20.65
C ALA A 213 4.42 -7.74 -21.61
N TYR A 214 5.05 -7.59 -22.76
CA TYR A 214 4.51 -6.80 -23.87
C TYR A 214 5.01 -7.37 -25.20
N ILE A 215 4.28 -7.07 -26.27
CA ILE A 215 4.73 -7.35 -27.65
C ILE A 215 5.03 -5.99 -28.29
N PRO A 216 6.28 -5.67 -28.64
CA PRO A 216 6.64 -4.33 -29.10
C PRO A 216 5.97 -3.93 -30.41
N LYS A 217 6.02 -2.63 -30.71
CA LYS A 217 5.68 -2.08 -32.02
C LYS A 217 6.86 -1.24 -32.53
N LYS A 218 8.00 -1.90 -32.76
CA LYS A 218 9.32 -1.31 -33.10
C LYS A 218 10.00 -0.50 -31.98
N LEU A 219 9.37 -0.38 -30.81
CA LEU A 219 9.91 0.34 -29.65
C LEU A 219 9.99 -0.61 -28.45
N VAL A 220 11.21 -0.81 -27.94
CA VAL A 220 11.52 -1.66 -26.79
C VAL A 220 11.83 -0.76 -25.59
N LEU A 221 11.22 -1.05 -24.44
CA LEU A 221 11.53 -0.39 -23.18
C LEU A 221 12.67 -1.11 -22.47
N GLY A 222 13.67 -0.37 -21.98
CA GLY A 222 14.78 -0.95 -21.22
C GLY A 222 14.30 -1.74 -19.99
N LEU A 223 14.75 -2.99 -19.83
CA LEU A 223 14.16 -3.96 -18.89
C LEU A 223 14.04 -3.46 -17.43
N SER A 224 15.05 -2.71 -16.95
CA SER A 224 15.05 -2.13 -15.61
C SER A 224 13.93 -1.11 -15.36
N LYS A 225 13.33 -0.56 -16.42
CA LYS A 225 12.25 0.42 -16.36
C LYS A 225 10.90 -0.23 -16.06
N LEU A 226 10.68 -1.49 -16.45
CA LEU A 226 9.49 -2.26 -16.07
C LEU A 226 9.43 -2.43 -14.55
N ALA A 227 10.56 -2.79 -13.93
CA ALA A 227 10.68 -2.88 -12.47
C ALA A 227 10.51 -1.52 -11.79
N ARG A 228 11.06 -0.43 -12.34
CA ARG A 228 10.85 0.92 -11.79
C ARG A 228 9.40 1.39 -11.90
N ILE A 229 8.71 1.13 -13.00
CA ILE A 229 7.27 1.44 -13.15
C ILE A 229 6.46 0.69 -12.10
N ALA A 230 6.77 -0.59 -11.84
CA ALA A 230 6.12 -1.36 -10.78
C ALA A 230 6.34 -0.75 -9.38
N GLU A 231 7.58 -0.39 -9.06
CA GLU A 231 7.97 0.27 -7.79
C GLU A 231 7.29 1.65 -7.63
N THR A 232 7.22 2.48 -8.67
CA THR A 232 6.55 3.80 -8.64
C THR A 232 5.06 3.70 -8.23
N PHE A 233 4.36 2.65 -8.66
CA PHE A 233 2.98 2.43 -8.23
C PHE A 233 2.85 1.63 -6.94
N SER A 234 3.80 0.72 -6.63
CA SER A 234 3.74 -0.06 -5.39
C SER A 234 4.07 0.81 -4.16
N ARG A 235 4.93 1.83 -4.30
CA ARG A 235 5.23 2.83 -3.26
C ARG A 235 4.15 3.89 -3.11
N ARG A 236 2.90 3.44 -3.01
CA ARG A 236 1.67 4.22 -2.79
C ARG A 236 0.76 3.44 -1.85
N LEU A 237 -0.30 4.07 -1.34
CA LEU A 237 -1.43 3.33 -0.76
C LEU A 237 -2.24 2.73 -1.91
N GLN A 238 -2.54 1.44 -1.84
CA GLN A 238 -3.04 0.66 -2.98
C GLN A 238 -4.10 -0.38 -2.64
N VAL A 239 -4.80 -0.77 -3.71
CA VAL A 239 -5.55 -2.02 -3.90
C VAL A 239 -4.87 -2.79 -5.03
N GLN A 240 -4.71 -4.11 -4.90
CA GLN A 240 -3.85 -4.90 -5.79
C GLN A 240 -4.32 -4.85 -7.25
N GLU A 241 -5.63 -4.88 -7.46
CA GLU A 241 -6.31 -4.76 -8.75
C GLU A 241 -5.99 -3.42 -9.42
N ARG A 242 -5.98 -2.33 -8.65
CA ARG A 242 -5.63 -0.98 -9.13
C ARG A 242 -4.15 -0.90 -9.49
N LEU A 243 -3.28 -1.39 -8.62
CA LEU A 243 -1.84 -1.46 -8.85
C LEU A 243 -1.51 -2.24 -10.14
N THR A 244 -2.10 -3.42 -10.31
CA THR A 244 -1.92 -4.27 -11.51
C THR A 244 -2.33 -3.53 -12.79
N LYS A 245 -3.47 -2.84 -12.77
CA LYS A 245 -3.97 -2.05 -13.91
C LYS A 245 -3.09 -0.83 -14.21
N GLN A 246 -2.63 -0.11 -13.18
CA GLN A 246 -1.78 1.08 -13.35
C GLN A 246 -0.44 0.74 -14.00
N ILE A 247 0.20 -0.37 -13.61
CA ILE A 247 1.43 -0.87 -14.23
C ILE A 247 1.19 -1.17 -15.72
N ALA A 248 0.13 -1.90 -16.04
CA ALA A 248 -0.19 -2.25 -17.43
C ALA A 248 -0.42 -1.00 -18.30
N MET A 249 -1.23 -0.05 -17.80
CA MET A 249 -1.54 1.19 -18.52
C MET A 249 -0.31 2.09 -18.69
N ALA A 250 0.59 2.17 -17.71
CA ALA A 250 1.80 2.97 -17.84
C ALA A 250 2.78 2.42 -18.88
N VAL A 251 2.89 1.09 -19.03
CA VAL A 251 3.68 0.47 -20.12
C VAL A 251 3.01 0.70 -21.47
N GLU A 252 1.69 0.57 -21.56
CA GLU A 252 0.91 0.84 -22.77
C GLU A 252 1.09 2.30 -23.24
N GLU A 253 1.02 3.27 -22.32
CA GLU A 253 1.22 4.70 -22.58
C GLU A 253 2.66 5.02 -23.02
N ALA A 254 3.65 4.40 -22.37
CA ALA A 254 5.08 4.66 -22.60
C ALA A 254 5.56 4.30 -24.02
N ILE A 255 5.18 3.12 -24.52
CA ILE A 255 5.73 2.58 -25.79
C ILE A 255 4.69 2.21 -26.85
N LYS A 256 3.38 2.31 -26.54
CA LYS A 256 2.26 1.98 -27.45
C LYS A 256 2.46 0.63 -28.17
N PRO A 257 2.63 -0.47 -27.40
CA PRO A 257 2.97 -1.78 -27.93
C PRO A 257 1.77 -2.40 -28.69
N ARG A 258 1.94 -3.59 -29.27
CA ARG A 258 0.82 -4.40 -29.79
C ARG A 258 -0.10 -4.88 -28.67
N GLY A 259 0.40 -4.90 -27.43
CA GLY A 259 -0.36 -5.09 -26.20
C GLY A 259 0.56 -5.28 -24.99
N VAL A 260 -0.03 -5.30 -23.80
CA VAL A 260 0.64 -5.51 -22.50
C VAL A 260 -0.12 -6.57 -21.70
N ALA A 261 0.60 -7.41 -20.97
CA ALA A 261 0.07 -8.25 -19.91
C ALA A 261 0.80 -7.99 -18.60
N VAL A 262 0.05 -7.90 -17.51
CA VAL A 262 0.58 -7.84 -16.15
C VAL A 262 -0.16 -8.86 -15.30
N VAL A 263 0.58 -9.69 -14.57
CA VAL A 263 0.05 -10.58 -13.53
C VAL A 263 0.81 -10.30 -12.24
N MET A 264 0.07 -10.13 -11.14
CA MET A 264 0.63 -9.90 -9.82
C MET A 264 0.08 -10.96 -8.86
N GLU A 265 0.98 -11.57 -8.09
CA GLU A 265 0.66 -12.52 -7.03
C GLU A 265 1.21 -12.00 -5.72
N ALA A 266 0.36 -11.79 -4.71
CA ALA A 266 0.78 -11.20 -3.44
C ALA A 266 0.09 -11.83 -2.22
N THR A 267 0.80 -11.81 -1.09
CA THR A 267 0.26 -12.10 0.24
C THR A 267 -0.07 -10.80 0.95
N HIS A 268 -1.24 -10.73 1.57
CA HIS A 268 -1.75 -9.55 2.28
C HIS A 268 -1.62 -9.74 3.79
N LEU A 269 -0.76 -8.97 4.47
CA LEU A 269 -0.60 -9.11 5.92
C LEU A 269 -1.90 -8.77 6.67
N CYS A 270 -2.76 -7.91 6.11
CA CYS A 270 -4.08 -7.60 6.66
C CYS A 270 -5.06 -8.81 6.69
N MET A 271 -4.77 -9.89 5.95
CA MET A 271 -5.44 -11.20 6.01
C MET A 271 -4.62 -12.25 6.76
N THR A 272 -3.30 -12.10 6.85
CA THR A 272 -2.40 -13.09 7.47
C THR A 272 -2.27 -12.89 8.98
N MET A 273 -1.94 -11.69 9.45
CA MET A 273 -1.63 -11.43 10.87
C MET A 273 -2.85 -11.03 11.72
N ARG A 274 -3.98 -10.70 11.07
CA ARG A 274 -5.22 -10.24 11.71
C ARG A 274 -6.44 -10.66 10.88
N GLY A 275 -7.63 -10.38 11.40
CA GLY A 275 -8.89 -10.64 10.69
C GLY A 275 -9.10 -12.15 10.48
N VAL A 276 -9.13 -12.58 9.22
CA VAL A 276 -9.39 -13.98 8.84
C VAL A 276 -8.21 -14.94 9.12
N GLN A 277 -7.02 -14.41 9.39
CA GLN A 277 -5.80 -15.15 9.75
C GLN A 277 -5.54 -16.38 8.86
N LYS A 278 -5.36 -16.14 7.55
CA LYS A 278 -5.06 -17.17 6.55
C LYS A 278 -3.62 -17.04 6.02
N PRO A 279 -2.61 -17.54 6.76
CA PRO A 279 -1.26 -17.65 6.22
C PRO A 279 -1.23 -18.58 5.00
N GLY A 280 -0.40 -18.24 4.01
CA GLY A 280 -0.32 -18.98 2.74
C GLY A 280 -1.42 -18.64 1.72
N ALA A 281 -2.39 -17.79 2.05
CA ALA A 281 -3.34 -17.26 1.07
C ALA A 281 -2.64 -16.27 0.13
N ILE A 282 -2.69 -16.56 -1.17
CA ILE A 282 -2.14 -15.72 -2.25
C ILE A 282 -3.31 -15.15 -3.06
N THR A 283 -3.24 -13.84 -3.35
CA THR A 283 -4.17 -13.16 -4.25
C THR A 283 -3.47 -12.95 -5.59
N THR A 284 -4.05 -13.51 -6.66
CA THR A 284 -3.57 -13.33 -8.04
C THR A 284 -4.49 -12.39 -8.79
N THR A 285 -3.92 -11.32 -9.35
CA THR A 285 -4.63 -10.31 -10.16
C THR A 285 -3.97 -10.19 -11.52
N SER A 286 -4.73 -9.85 -12.56
CA SER A 286 -4.17 -9.65 -13.90
C SER A 286 -4.81 -8.48 -14.65
N CYS A 287 -4.04 -7.88 -15.58
CA CYS A 287 -4.51 -6.88 -16.52
C CYS A 287 -3.95 -7.19 -17.91
N MET A 288 -4.82 -7.28 -18.91
CA MET A 288 -4.49 -7.63 -20.29
C MET A 288 -4.96 -6.51 -21.21
N LEU A 289 -4.05 -5.99 -22.03
CA LEU A 289 -4.26 -4.89 -22.98
C LEU A 289 -3.83 -5.31 -24.40
N GLY A 290 -4.35 -4.62 -25.42
CA GLY A 290 -4.08 -4.93 -26.83
C GLY A 290 -4.28 -6.41 -27.19
N CYS A 291 -3.33 -6.99 -27.90
CA CYS A 291 -3.34 -8.39 -28.33
C CYS A 291 -3.49 -9.42 -27.19
N PHE A 292 -2.94 -9.20 -26.00
CA PHE A 292 -3.13 -10.13 -24.86
C PHE A 292 -4.60 -10.21 -24.39
N ARG A 293 -5.38 -9.15 -24.64
CA ARG A 293 -6.82 -9.14 -24.36
C ARG A 293 -7.60 -9.84 -25.47
N THR A 294 -7.33 -9.49 -26.72
CA THR A 294 -8.13 -9.90 -27.89
C THR A 294 -7.73 -11.25 -28.49
N GLN A 295 -6.49 -11.71 -28.29
CA GLN A 295 -5.95 -12.92 -28.89
C GLN A 295 -5.67 -13.97 -27.80
N GLN A 296 -6.46 -15.04 -27.78
CA GLN A 296 -6.37 -16.08 -26.77
C GLN A 296 -5.01 -16.80 -26.77
N LYS A 297 -4.48 -17.15 -27.96
CA LYS A 297 -3.19 -17.87 -28.08
C LYS A 297 -2.02 -17.08 -27.47
N THR A 298 -1.94 -15.78 -27.73
CA THR A 298 -0.92 -14.88 -27.14
C THR A 298 -1.01 -14.84 -25.61
N ARG A 299 -2.23 -14.86 -25.06
CA ARG A 299 -2.45 -14.91 -23.61
C ARG A 299 -2.07 -16.27 -23.01
N GLU A 300 -2.39 -17.37 -23.69
CA GLU A 300 -2.03 -18.73 -23.28
C GLU A 300 -0.52 -18.96 -23.29
N GLU A 301 0.16 -18.48 -24.33
CA GLU A 301 1.63 -18.46 -24.44
C GLU A 301 2.25 -17.75 -23.24
N PHE A 302 1.82 -16.51 -22.96
CA PHE A 302 2.27 -15.73 -21.82
C PHE A 302 2.06 -16.44 -20.48
N LEU A 303 0.85 -16.94 -20.23
CA LEU A 303 0.51 -17.66 -19.00
C LEU A 303 1.33 -18.97 -18.86
N THR A 304 1.69 -19.61 -19.97
CA THR A 304 2.56 -20.79 -19.97
C THR A 304 4.02 -20.41 -19.66
N LEU A 305 4.53 -19.35 -20.30
CA LEU A 305 5.91 -18.89 -20.13
C LEU A 305 6.18 -18.38 -18.72
N MET A 306 5.26 -17.59 -18.12
CA MET A 306 5.44 -17.10 -16.75
C MET A 306 5.49 -18.23 -15.71
N ASN A 307 4.66 -19.28 -15.89
CA ASN A 307 4.57 -20.44 -15.00
C ASN A 307 5.66 -21.50 -15.24
N SER A 308 6.50 -21.35 -16.27
CA SER A 308 7.62 -22.25 -16.52
C SER A 308 8.64 -22.18 -15.37
N LYS A 309 9.06 -23.31 -14.79
CA LYS A 309 10.08 -23.27 -13.72
C LYS A 309 11.38 -22.66 -14.26
N SER A 310 11.96 -21.69 -13.54
CA SER A 310 13.33 -21.25 -13.82
C SER A 310 14.28 -22.46 -13.75
N ARG A 311 15.23 -22.52 -14.70
CA ARG A 311 16.28 -23.55 -14.77
C ARG A 311 17.68 -23.00 -14.48
N PHE A 312 17.73 -21.75 -14.00
CA PHE A 312 18.92 -21.03 -13.53
C PHE A 312 18.92 -21.01 -12.00
#